data_AF-A0A850G6X1-F1
#
_entry.id   AF-A0A850G6X1-F1
#
_cell.length_a   1.000
_cell.length_b   1.000
_cell.length_c   1.000
_cell.angle_alpha   90.00
_cell.angle_beta   90.00
_cell.angle_gamma   90.00
#
_symmetry.space_group_name_H-M   'P 1'
#
loop_
_entity.id
_entity.type
_entity.pdbx_description
1 polymer ?
#
loop_
_entity_poly.entity_id
_entity_poly.type
_entity_poly.pdbx_seq_one_letter_code
_entity_poly.pdbx_strand_id
1 'polypeptide(L)'
;MLTTLQRWGGILIHPKVTLAAMRDGSLAAGRWDGWLLPLVFVLGCQTQQVVEVFARFVRISGVLTLIGGLAMVLLVPIFAALLLEGLIGSSRARYRHLPLVPLVLLATLGNLLRQLGVALPGPQYLPEILGTLWGVGLAVWIRQVMPEDADADAAAAAAAAEPASEVQHG
;
A
#
# COMPACT_ATOMS: atom_id res chain seq x y z
N MET A 1 10.79 -5.13 10.57
CA MET A 1 9.36 -5.50 10.62
C MET A 1 8.54 -4.52 11.46
N LEU A 2 8.97 -4.19 12.69
CA LEU A 2 8.25 -3.23 13.54
C LEU A 2 8.03 -1.87 12.87
N THR A 3 9.05 -1.35 12.16
CA THR A 3 8.96 -0.09 11.40
C THR A 3 7.93 -0.14 10.26
N THR A 4 7.73 -1.29 9.62
CA THR A 4 6.69 -1.50 8.60
C THR A 4 5.29 -1.44 9.23
N LEU A 5 5.09 -2.14 10.33
CA LEU A 5 3.81 -2.09 11.07
C LEU A 5 3.52 -0.68 11.59
N GLN A 6 4.54 0.04 12.08
CA GLN A 6 4.39 1.44 12.49
C GLN A 6 3.99 2.35 11.33
N ARG A 7 4.54 2.15 10.12
CA ARG A 7 4.11 2.89 8.92
C ARG A 7 2.65 2.59 8.57
N TRP A 8 2.29 1.31 8.50
CA TRP A 8 0.97 0.88 8.07
C TRP A 8 -0.11 1.22 9.10
N GLY A 9 0.15 1.01 10.39
CA GLY A 9 -0.76 1.45 11.45
C GLY A 9 -0.81 2.97 11.56
N GLY A 10 0.34 3.63 11.43
CA GLY A 10 0.47 5.08 11.51
C GLY A 10 -0.31 5.80 10.42
N ILE A 11 -0.27 5.34 9.16
CA ILE A 11 -1.04 5.97 8.08
C ILE A 11 -2.56 5.87 8.31
N LEU A 12 -3.02 4.81 8.98
CA LEU A 12 -4.45 4.62 9.28
C LEU A 12 -4.92 5.50 10.45
N ILE A 13 -4.10 5.67 11.49
CA ILE A 13 -4.49 6.35 12.73
C ILE A 13 -4.07 7.83 12.72
N HIS A 14 -2.82 8.13 12.35
CA HIS A 14 -2.22 9.46 12.38
C HIS A 14 -1.44 9.78 11.07
N PRO A 15 -2.14 9.90 9.93
CA PRO A 15 -1.51 10.04 8.62
C PRO A 15 -0.53 11.21 8.52
N LYS A 16 -0.88 12.36 9.11
CA LYS A 16 -0.03 13.57 9.09
C LYS A 16 1.31 13.34 9.78
N VAL A 17 1.30 12.70 10.95
CA VAL A 17 2.52 12.44 11.75
C VAL A 17 3.40 11.41 11.03
N THR A 18 2.80 10.35 10.50
CA THR A 18 3.54 9.31 9.78
C THR A 18 4.20 9.85 8.52
N LEU A 19 3.52 10.69 7.74
CA LEU A 19 4.10 11.29 6.53
C LEU A 19 5.20 12.30 6.86
N ALA A 20 5.04 13.11 7.90
CA ALA A 20 6.10 14.00 8.39
C ALA A 20 7.34 13.20 8.82
N ALA A 21 7.15 12.14 9.61
CA ALA A 21 8.25 11.26 10.03
C ALA A 21 8.98 10.61 8.85
N MET A 22 8.26 10.25 7.78
CA MET A 22 8.86 9.73 6.54
C MET A 22 9.57 10.79 5.71
N ARG A 23 9.08 12.03 5.72
CA ARG A 23 9.75 13.16 5.07
C ARG A 23 11.08 13.44 5.74
N ASP A 24 11.07 13.52 7.07
CA ASP A 24 12.23 13.89 7.89
C ASP A 24 13.24 12.73 8.04
N GLY A 25 13.01 11.60 7.35
CA GLY A 25 13.91 10.44 7.32
C GLY A 25 13.92 9.58 8.59
N SER A 26 13.24 10.02 9.67
CA SER A 26 13.12 9.25 10.91
C SER A 26 12.39 7.91 10.73
N LEU A 27 11.52 7.83 9.73
CA LEU A 27 10.84 6.60 9.34
C LEU A 27 11.24 6.18 7.92
N ALA A 28 12.11 5.17 7.83
CA ALA A 28 12.61 4.68 6.54
C ALA A 28 11.48 4.19 5.63
N ALA A 29 11.56 4.53 4.35
CA ALA A 29 10.69 3.97 3.32
C ALA A 29 10.91 2.46 3.20
N GLY A 30 9.84 1.68 3.29
CA GLY A 30 9.94 0.24 3.16
C GLY A 30 10.12 -0.16 1.70
N ARG A 31 11.33 -0.57 1.30
CA ARG A 31 11.59 -1.09 -0.06
C ARG A 31 10.65 -2.25 -0.44
N TRP A 32 10.25 -3.02 0.58
CA TRP A 32 9.43 -4.22 0.43
C TRP A 32 7.93 -3.94 0.55
N ASP A 33 7.52 -2.74 0.95
CA ASP A 33 6.10 -2.45 1.22
C ASP A 33 5.23 -2.66 -0.02
N GLY A 34 5.78 -2.35 -1.21
CA GLY A 34 5.11 -2.58 -2.49
C GLY A 34 4.86 -4.05 -2.83
N TRP A 35 5.66 -4.99 -2.29
CA TRP A 35 5.44 -6.43 -2.48
C TRP A 35 4.67 -7.06 -1.34
N LEU A 36 4.89 -6.59 -0.11
CA LEU A 36 4.25 -7.12 1.07
C LEU A 36 2.74 -6.81 1.08
N LEU A 37 2.31 -5.62 0.65
CA LEU A 37 0.88 -5.28 0.64
C LEU A 37 0.06 -6.15 -0.33
N PRO A 38 0.47 -6.34 -1.61
CA PRO A 38 -0.17 -7.30 -2.50
C PRO A 38 -0.15 -8.72 -1.97
N LEU A 39 0.96 -9.15 -1.34
CA LEU A 39 1.05 -10.49 -0.74
C LEU A 39 0.02 -10.65 0.39
N VAL A 40 -0.07 -9.68 1.29
CA VAL A 40 -1.07 -9.68 2.38
C VAL A 40 -2.48 -9.65 1.82
N PHE A 41 -2.74 -8.87 0.76
CA PHE A 41 -4.04 -8.85 0.09
C PHE A 41 -4.42 -10.22 -0.47
N VAL A 42 -3.51 -10.87 -1.20
CA VAL A 42 -3.75 -12.20 -1.78
C VAL A 42 -3.99 -13.24 -0.69
N LEU A 43 -3.17 -13.25 0.35
CA LEU A 43 -3.34 -14.16 1.49
C LEU A 43 -4.61 -13.88 2.29
N GLY A 44 -4.99 -12.62 2.44
CA GLY A 44 -6.14 -12.21 3.22
C GLY A 44 -7.47 -12.39 2.50
N CYS A 45 -7.51 -12.13 1.19
CA CYS A 45 -8.75 -12.04 0.41
C CYS A 45 -8.92 -13.17 -0.60
N GLN A 46 -7.83 -13.73 -1.11
CA GLN A 46 -7.87 -14.61 -2.28
C GLN A 46 -7.54 -16.07 -1.96
N THR A 47 -7.42 -16.45 -0.69
CA THR A 47 -7.12 -17.84 -0.30
C THR A 47 -8.09 -18.85 -0.91
N GLN A 48 -9.39 -18.56 -0.92
CA GLN A 48 -10.38 -19.45 -1.54
C GLN A 48 -10.15 -19.61 -3.06
N GLN A 49 -9.95 -18.50 -3.78
CA GLN A 49 -9.70 -18.53 -5.22
C GLN A 49 -8.37 -19.22 -5.56
N VAL A 50 -7.32 -18.96 -4.78
CA VAL A 50 -6.02 -19.62 -4.93
C VAL A 50 -6.15 -21.12 -4.71
N VAL A 51 -6.86 -21.54 -3.66
CA VAL A 51 -7.12 -22.96 -3.38
C VAL A 51 -7.95 -23.60 -4.51
N GLU A 52 -8.96 -22.90 -5.02
CA GLU A 52 -9.78 -23.38 -6.13
C GLU A 52 -8.96 -23.55 -7.42
N VAL A 53 -8.14 -22.56 -7.76
CA VAL A 53 -7.22 -22.63 -8.91
C VAL A 53 -6.25 -23.79 -8.74
N PHE A 54 -5.71 -24.00 -7.54
CA PHE A 54 -4.82 -25.11 -7.25
C PHE A 54 -5.54 -26.47 -7.37
N ALA A 55 -6.77 -26.57 -6.87
CA ALA A 55 -7.59 -27.78 -7.00
C ALA A 55 -7.89 -28.11 -8.47
N ARG A 56 -8.18 -27.10 -9.31
CA ARG A 56 -8.36 -27.27 -10.76
C ARG A 56 -7.07 -27.73 -11.43
N PHE A 57 -5.92 -27.16 -11.03
CA PHE A 57 -4.62 -27.57 -11.53
C PHE A 57 -4.33 -29.05 -11.26
N VAL A 58 -4.54 -29.53 -10.03
CA VAL A 58 -4.35 -30.95 -9.67
C VAL A 58 -5.25 -31.87 -10.50
N ARG A 59 -6.46 -31.40 -10.85
CA ARG A 59 -7.44 -32.19 -11.61
C ARG A 59 -7.15 -32.27 -13.11
N ILE A 60 -6.67 -31.18 -13.71
CA ILE A 60 -6.54 -31.03 -15.17
C ILE A 60 -5.06 -31.13 -15.61
N SER A 61 -4.10 -31.06 -14.68
CA SER A 61 -2.64 -31.12 -14.90
C SER A 61 -2.13 -30.10 -15.94
N GLY A 62 -2.83 -28.97 -16.08
CA GLY A 62 -2.51 -27.95 -17.09
C GLY A 62 -1.77 -26.77 -16.47
N VAL A 63 -0.46 -26.64 -16.71
CA VAL A 63 0.33 -25.47 -16.26
C VAL A 63 -0.29 -24.15 -16.75
N LEU A 64 -0.86 -24.12 -17.95
CA LEU A 64 -1.56 -22.95 -18.50
C LEU A 64 -2.81 -22.56 -17.69
N THR A 65 -3.53 -23.54 -17.14
CA THR A 65 -4.71 -23.26 -16.29
C THR A 65 -4.30 -22.66 -14.94
N LEU A 66 -3.17 -23.10 -14.38
CA LEU A 66 -2.60 -22.53 -13.17
C LEU A 66 -2.16 -21.07 -13.41
N ILE A 67 -1.43 -20.81 -14.51
CA ILE A 67 -0.99 -19.47 -14.87
C ILE A 67 -2.19 -18.55 -15.11
N GLY A 68 -3.20 -19.00 -15.86
CA GLY A 68 -4.41 -18.21 -16.13
C GLY A 68 -5.21 -17.91 -14.86
N GLY A 69 -5.39 -18.90 -13.98
CA GLY A 69 -6.07 -18.72 -12.70
C GLY A 69 -5.32 -17.76 -11.78
N LEU A 70 -3.99 -17.92 -11.66
CA LEU A 70 -3.16 -17.04 -10.84
C LEU A 70 -3.13 -15.62 -11.41
N ALA A 71 -3.06 -15.47 -12.74
CA ALA A 71 -3.13 -14.16 -13.40
C ALA A 71 -4.43 -13.43 -13.06
N MET A 72 -5.57 -14.12 -13.09
CA MET A 72 -6.86 -13.52 -12.72
C MET A 72 -6.90 -13.09 -11.24
N VAL A 73 -6.36 -13.91 -10.34
CA VAL A 73 -6.29 -13.59 -8.90
C VAL A 73 -5.40 -12.37 -8.64
N LEU A 74 -4.26 -12.28 -9.32
CA LEU A 74 -3.29 -11.19 -9.15
C LEU A 74 -3.69 -9.92 -9.89
N LEU A 75 -4.58 -10.01 -10.88
CA LEU A 75 -4.97 -8.86 -11.71
C LEU A 75 -5.53 -7.71 -10.87
N VAL A 76 -6.43 -8.00 -9.93
CA VAL A 76 -7.07 -6.99 -9.08
C VAL A 76 -6.05 -6.23 -8.20
N PRO A 77 -5.22 -6.89 -7.37
CA PRO A 77 -4.24 -6.17 -6.56
C PRO A 77 -3.18 -5.44 -7.39
N ILE A 78 -2.76 -6.00 -8.54
CA ILE A 78 -1.85 -5.32 -9.45
C ILE A 78 -2.50 -4.04 -10.01
N PHE A 79 -3.74 -4.13 -10.47
CA PHE A 79 -4.46 -2.98 -11.01
C PHE A 79 -4.66 -1.89 -9.96
N ALA A 80 -5.04 -2.25 -8.73
CA ALA A 80 -5.17 -1.30 -7.63
C ALA A 80 -3.83 -0.64 -7.27
N ALA A 81 -2.73 -1.40 -7.26
CA ALA A 81 -1.39 -0.86 -7.02
C ALA A 81 -1.00 0.15 -8.10
N LEU A 82 -1.16 -0.20 -9.38
CA LEU A 82 -0.85 0.67 -10.50
C LEU A 82 -1.73 1.94 -10.51
N LEU A 83 -3.01 1.81 -10.19
CA LEU A 83 -3.93 2.96 -10.10
C LEU A 83 -3.47 3.96 -9.03
N LEU A 84 -3.18 3.46 -7.82
CA LEU A 84 -2.77 4.32 -6.70
C LEU A 84 -1.36 4.90 -6.91
N GLU A 85 -0.45 4.13 -7.49
CA GLU A 85 0.87 4.60 -7.89
C GLU A 85 0.78 5.72 -8.94
N GLY A 86 -0.08 5.54 -9.95
CA GLY A 86 -0.34 6.57 -10.97
C GLY A 86 -0.96 7.84 -10.41
N LEU A 87 -1.82 7.73 -9.38
CA LEU A 87 -2.45 8.88 -8.73
C LEU A 87 -1.44 9.72 -7.94
N ILE A 88 -0.53 9.07 -7.20
CA ILE A 88 0.54 9.74 -6.44
C ILE A 88 1.59 10.34 -7.37
N GLY A 89 1.94 9.64 -8.44
CA GLY A 89 2.98 10.02 -9.38
C GLY A 89 4.38 9.54 -8.99
N SER A 90 5.27 9.43 -9.97
CA SER A 90 6.63 8.91 -9.80
C SER A 90 7.55 9.82 -8.99
N SER A 91 7.22 11.11 -8.86
CA SER A 91 8.00 12.10 -8.11
C SER A 91 7.88 11.97 -6.58
N ARG A 92 7.02 11.07 -6.08
CA ARG A 92 6.73 10.85 -4.65
C ARG A 92 6.85 9.36 -4.29
N ALA A 93 7.91 8.73 -4.74
CA ALA A 93 8.15 7.29 -4.59
C ALA A 93 8.20 6.84 -3.12
N ARG A 94 8.55 7.74 -2.20
CA ARG A 94 8.58 7.47 -0.75
C ARG A 94 7.20 7.11 -0.19
N TYR A 95 6.12 7.65 -0.76
CA TYR A 95 4.76 7.55 -0.21
C TYR A 95 3.83 6.61 -0.99
N ARG A 96 4.25 6.14 -2.18
CA ARG A 96 3.39 5.46 -3.18
C ARG A 96 2.59 4.26 -2.67
N HIS A 97 3.11 3.54 -1.68
CA HIS A 97 2.50 2.28 -1.19
C HIS A 97 1.55 2.49 0.00
N LEU A 98 1.59 3.66 0.65
CA LEU A 98 0.79 3.92 1.84
C LEU A 98 -0.73 3.92 1.60
N PRO A 99 -1.25 4.44 0.46
CA PRO A 99 -2.68 4.38 0.20
C PRO A 99 -3.23 2.99 -0.09
N LEU A 100 -2.37 1.99 -0.37
CA LEU A 100 -2.82 0.61 -0.50
C LEU A 100 -3.23 0.00 0.85
N VAL A 101 -2.67 0.48 1.96
CA VAL A 101 -2.93 -0.05 3.30
C VAL A 101 -4.42 -0.14 3.64
N PRO A 102 -5.25 0.94 3.52
CA PRO A 102 -6.67 0.85 3.83
C PRO A 102 -7.43 -0.14 2.94
N LEU A 103 -7.07 -0.24 1.65
CA LEU A 103 -7.64 -1.23 0.74
C LEU A 103 -7.37 -2.65 1.24
N VAL A 104 -6.10 -2.95 1.51
CA VAL A 104 -5.69 -4.28 1.97
C VAL A 104 -6.36 -4.63 3.30
N LEU A 105 -6.42 -3.68 4.23
CA LEU A 105 -7.04 -3.87 5.54
C LEU A 105 -8.54 -4.17 5.41
N LEU A 106 -9.29 -3.32 4.70
CA LEU A 106 -10.74 -3.44 4.59
C LEU A 106 -11.16 -4.69 3.81
N ALA A 107 -10.47 -4.99 2.70
CA ALA A 107 -10.74 -6.21 1.94
C ALA A 107 -10.46 -7.46 2.78
N THR A 108 -9.32 -7.49 3.49
CA THR A 108 -8.95 -8.65 4.34
C THR A 108 -9.93 -8.82 5.49
N LEU A 109 -10.27 -7.74 6.19
CA LEU A 109 -11.22 -7.77 7.29
C LEU A 109 -12.61 -8.20 6.80
N GLY A 110 -13.07 -7.66 5.67
CA GLY A 110 -14.34 -8.03 5.06
C GLY A 110 -14.41 -9.51 4.71
N ASN A 111 -13.34 -10.07 4.15
CA ASN A 111 -13.26 -11.49 3.85
C ASN A 111 -13.23 -12.36 5.11
N LEU A 112 -12.44 -11.97 6.12
CA LEU A 112 -12.39 -12.69 7.40
C LEU A 112 -13.75 -12.71 8.11
N LEU A 113 -14.46 -11.58 8.15
CA LEU A 113 -15.79 -11.50 8.74
C LEU A 113 -16.77 -12.46 8.04
N ARG A 114 -16.70 -12.57 6.71
CA ARG A 114 -17.53 -13.54 5.96
C ARG A 114 -17.18 -14.98 6.26
N GLN A 115 -15.88 -15.31 6.40
CA GLN A 115 -15.44 -16.64 6.80
C GLN A 115 -15.92 -17.02 8.20
N LEU A 116 -16.11 -16.02 9.07
CA LEU A 116 -16.71 -16.19 10.40
C LEU A 116 -18.25 -16.20 10.39
N GLY A 117 -18.89 -16.18 9.21
CA GLY A 117 -20.34 -16.20 9.05
C GLY A 117 -21.04 -14.87 9.33
N VAL A 118 -20.29 -13.77 9.47
CA VAL A 118 -20.88 -12.44 9.65
C VAL A 118 -21.44 -11.96 8.31
N ALA A 119 -22.77 -11.79 8.26
CA ALA A 119 -23.44 -11.23 7.11
C ALA A 119 -23.18 -9.72 7.03
N LEU A 120 -22.27 -9.32 6.14
CA LEU A 120 -22.05 -7.91 5.83
C LEU A 120 -23.18 -7.41 4.92
N PRO A 121 -23.83 -6.28 5.24
CA PRO A 121 -24.87 -5.72 4.38
C PRO A 121 -24.28 -5.24 3.05
N GLY A 122 -25.01 -5.47 1.96
CA GLY A 122 -24.63 -5.01 0.62
C GLY A 122 -23.89 -6.05 -0.24
N PRO A 123 -23.27 -5.62 -1.34
CA PRO A 123 -22.64 -6.52 -2.29
C PRO A 123 -21.36 -7.16 -1.76
N GLN A 124 -21.00 -8.32 -2.33
CA GLN A 124 -19.78 -9.04 -1.99
C GLN A 124 -18.47 -8.26 -2.24
N TYR A 125 -18.51 -7.19 -3.03
CA TYR A 125 -17.33 -6.37 -3.32
C TYR A 125 -17.31 -5.04 -2.54
N LEU A 126 -18.20 -4.87 -1.55
CA LEU A 126 -18.33 -3.63 -0.78
C LEU A 126 -17.05 -3.27 0.01
N PRO A 127 -16.40 -4.20 0.76
CA PRO A 127 -15.15 -3.90 1.45
C PRO A 127 -14.04 -3.41 0.51
N GLU A 128 -13.94 -4.00 -0.68
CA GLU A 128 -12.99 -3.63 -1.72
C GLU A 128 -13.28 -2.25 -2.31
N ILE A 129 -14.56 -1.92 -2.55
CA ILE A 129 -14.97 -0.59 -2.99
C ILE A 129 -14.59 0.45 -1.93
N LEU A 130 -14.97 0.22 -0.67
CA LEU A 130 -14.66 1.16 0.42
C LEU A 130 -13.15 1.35 0.60
N GLY A 131 -12.41 0.23 0.55
CA GLY A 131 -10.96 0.24 0.59
C GLY A 131 -10.33 1.02 -0.56
N THR A 132 -10.85 0.86 -1.77
CA THR A 132 -10.34 1.56 -2.96
C THR A 132 -10.66 3.05 -2.89
N LEU A 133 -11.88 3.42 -2.52
CA LEU A 133 -12.28 4.83 -2.36
C LEU A 133 -11.43 5.53 -1.30
N TRP A 134 -11.17 4.85 -0.18
CA TRP A 134 -10.29 5.37 0.86
C TRP A 134 -8.86 5.53 0.35
N GLY A 135 -8.32 4.50 -0.32
CA GLY A 135 -6.98 4.55 -0.91
C GLY A 135 -6.83 5.68 -1.92
N VAL A 136 -7.82 5.88 -2.81
CA VAL A 136 -7.83 6.98 -3.79
C VAL A 136 -7.88 8.33 -3.07
N GLY A 137 -8.77 8.50 -2.09
CA GLY A 137 -8.85 9.74 -1.32
C GLY A 137 -7.53 10.07 -0.61
N LEU A 138 -6.90 9.05 -0.01
CA LEU A 138 -5.60 9.20 0.65
C LEU A 138 -4.47 9.50 -0.35
N ALA A 139 -4.46 8.87 -1.53
CA ALA A 139 -3.49 9.14 -2.60
C ALA A 139 -3.58 10.59 -3.09
N VAL A 140 -4.80 11.07 -3.37
CA VAL A 140 -5.05 12.45 -3.78
C VAL A 140 -4.63 13.44 -2.69
N TRP A 141 -4.96 13.15 -1.43
CA TRP A 141 -4.57 13.99 -0.30
C TRP A 141 -3.04 14.03 -0.11
N ILE A 142 -2.34 12.89 -0.17
CA ILE A 142 -0.87 12.83 -0.11
C ILE A 142 -0.26 13.66 -1.22
N ARG A 143 -0.76 13.53 -2.45
CA ARG A 143 -0.27 14.30 -3.60
C ARG A 143 -0.41 15.82 -3.41
N GLN A 144 -1.48 16.27 -2.75
CA GLN A 144 -1.72 17.68 -2.48
C GLN A 144 -0.83 18.24 -1.35
N VAL A 145 -0.58 17.44 -0.32
CA VAL A 145 0.07 17.93 0.91
C VAL A 145 1.59 17.69 0.92
N MET A 146 2.07 16.66 0.21
CA MET A 146 3.49 16.29 0.24
C MET A 146 4.25 16.83 -0.97
N PRO A 147 5.43 17.45 -0.74
CA PRO A 147 6.30 17.90 -1.82
C PRO A 147 6.88 16.72 -2.60
N GLU A 148 7.49 17.01 -3.74
CA GLU A 148 8.20 16.01 -4.54
C GLU A 148 9.50 15.59 -3.83
N ASP A 149 9.93 14.34 -4.04
CA ASP A 149 11.11 13.77 -3.39
C ASP A 149 12.38 14.60 -3.71
N ALA A 150 12.50 15.10 -4.95
CA ALA A 150 13.62 15.95 -5.37
C ALA A 150 13.69 17.28 -4.60
N ASP A 151 12.54 17.92 -4.37
CA ASP A 151 12.47 19.18 -3.61
C ASP A 151 12.76 18.94 -2.13
N ALA A 152 12.29 17.81 -1.59
CA ALA A 152 12.52 17.42 -0.20
C ALA A 152 14.01 17.14 0.08
N ASP A 153 14.68 16.43 -0.82
CA ASP A 153 16.12 16.13 -0.68
C ASP A 153 16.98 17.39 -0.88
N ALA A 154 16.59 18.30 -1.79
CA ALA A 154 17.25 19.60 -1.95
C ALA A 154 17.09 20.51 -0.71
N ALA A 155 15.89 20.56 -0.12
CA ALA A 155 15.65 21.32 1.10
C ALA A 155 16.43 20.76 2.31
N ALA A 156 16.51 19.43 2.43
CA ALA A 156 17.30 18.78 3.47
C ALA A 156 18.80 19.06 3.30
N ALA A 157 19.31 19.04 2.06
CA ALA A 157 20.70 19.37 1.76
C ALA A 157 21.02 20.84 2.07
N ALA A 158 20.10 21.78 1.78
CA ALA A 158 20.26 23.20 2.11
C ALA A 158 20.29 23.43 3.62
N ALA A 159 19.38 22.82 4.38
CA ALA A 159 19.34 22.92 5.84
C ALA A 159 20.59 22.30 6.51
N ALA A 160 21.19 21.28 5.89
CA ALA A 160 22.43 20.67 6.39
C ALA A 160 23.69 21.50 6.05
N ALA A 161 23.63 22.42 5.09
CA ALA A 161 24.75 23.29 4.70
C ALA A 161 24.83 24.58 5.53
N GLU A 162 23.70 25.06 6.06
CA GLU A 162 23.60 26.27 6.91
C GLU A 162 24.39 26.24 8.25
N PRO A 163 24.57 25.10 8.96
CA PRO A 163 25.30 25.10 10.24
C PRO A 163 26.83 25.21 10.12
N ALA A 164 27.40 25.16 8.91
CA ALA A 164 28.85 25.22 8.72
C ALA A 164 29.42 26.65 8.63
N SER A 165 28.58 27.67 8.36
CA SER A 165 29.04 29.06 8.19
C SER A 165 29.05 29.91 9.47
N GLU A 166 28.39 29.48 10.55
CA GLU A 166 28.35 30.26 11.81
C GLU A 166 29.58 30.08 12.70
N VAL A 167 30.47 29.11 12.43
CA VAL A 167 31.66 28.84 13.27
C VAL A 167 32.92 29.58 12.77
N GLN A 168 32.88 30.27 11.62
CA GLN A 168 34.07 30.90 11.02
C GLN A 168 34.31 32.38 11.40
N HIS A 169 33.51 32.98 12.29
CA HIS A 169 33.67 34.38 12.73
C HIS A 169 33.70 34.59 14.25
N GLY A 170 34.14 33.57 15.01
CA GLY A 170 34.43 33.69 16.46
C GLY A 170 35.91 33.77 16.77
#